data_AF-A0A6N8WAL0-F1
#
_entry.id   AF-A0A6N8WAL0-F1
#
_cell.length_a   1.000
_cell.length_b   1.000
_cell.length_c   1.000
_cell.angle_alpha   90.00
_cell.angle_beta   90.00
_cell.angle_gamma   90.00
#
_symmetry.space_group_name_H-M   'P 1'
#
loop_
_entity.id
_entity.type
_entity.pdbx_description
1 polymer ?
#
loop_
_entity_poly.entity_id
_entity_poly.type
_entity_poly.pdbx_seq_one_letter_code
_entity_poly.pdbx_strand_id
1 'polypeptide(L)' 'MATFKTKANVADNGTLTVVGLPFKPGEQVEVTIKQLEEIQEEKERYPLRGKPYKYDRPFDGVALDDWGIQE' A
#
# COMPACT_ATOMS: atom_id res chain seq x y z
N MET A 1 19.21 -15.28 -8.61
CA MET A 1 17.93 -15.81 -9.14
C MET A 1 17.04 -14.63 -9.46
N ALA A 2 16.59 -14.48 -10.71
CA ALA A 2 15.70 -13.40 -11.11
C ALA A 2 14.25 -13.83 -10.84
N THR A 3 13.49 -13.06 -10.06
CA THR A 3 12.09 -13.35 -9.77
C THR A 3 11.21 -12.44 -10.61
N PHE A 4 10.48 -13.02 -11.56
CA PHE A 4 9.47 -12.31 -12.33
C PHE A 4 8.11 -12.41 -11.60
N LYS A 5 7.46 -11.27 -11.33
CA LYS A 5 6.15 -11.21 -10.70
C LYS A 5 5.20 -10.42 -11.59
N THR A 6 4.00 -10.95 -11.79
CA THR A 6 2.94 -10.29 -12.57
C THR A 6 1.59 -10.50 -11.91
N LYS A 7 0.64 -9.61 -12.20
CA LYS A 7 -0.75 -9.72 -11.77
C LYS A 7 -1.57 -10.19 -12.94
N ALA A 8 -2.40 -11.21 -12.72
CA ALA A 8 -3.34 -11.71 -13.70
C ALA A 8 -4.63 -12.11 -12.98
N ASN A 9 -5.76 -11.88 -13.64
CA ASN A 9 -7.06 -12.29 -13.14
C ASN A 9 -7.34 -13.72 -13.57
N VAL A 10 -7.92 -14.50 -12.68
CA VAL A 10 -8.43 -15.83 -13.00
C VAL A 10 -9.74 -15.64 -13.77
N ALA A 11 -9.83 -16.24 -14.97
CA ALA A 11 -11.06 -16.22 -15.76
C ALA A 11 -12.16 -17.05 -15.08
N ASP A 12 -13.42 -16.83 -15.46
CA ASP A 12 -14.59 -17.50 -14.84
C ASP A 12 -14.53 -19.03 -14.89
N ASN A 13 -13.80 -19.58 -15.86
CA ASN A 13 -13.57 -21.02 -16.02
C ASN A 13 -12.41 -21.55 -15.16
N GLY A 14 -11.84 -20.75 -14.25
CA GLY A 14 -10.70 -21.11 -13.42
C GLY A 14 -9.33 -21.08 -14.13
N THR A 15 -9.26 -20.57 -15.36
CA THR A 15 -7.99 -20.49 -16.11
C THR A 15 -7.23 -19.21 -15.77
N LEU A 16 -5.91 -19.32 -15.57
CA LEU A 16 -4.99 -18.19 -15.44
C LEU A 16 -4.09 -18.13 -16.67
N THR A 17 -4.13 -17.03 -17.42
CA THR A 17 -3.24 -16.81 -18.57
C THR A 17 -2.22 -15.73 -18.25
N VAL A 18 -0.94 -16.09 -18.31
CA VAL A 18 0.18 -15.16 -18.12
C VAL A 18 0.85 -14.90 -19.47
N VAL A 19 0.89 -13.64 -19.89
CA VAL A 19 1.42 -13.23 -21.20
C VAL A 19 2.74 -12.48 -21.03
N GLY A 20 3.70 -12.71 -21.94
CA GLY A 20 4.96 -11.96 -21.98
C GLY A 20 6.00 -12.40 -20.96
N LEU A 21 6.06 -13.69 -20.65
CA LEU A 21 7.10 -14.25 -19.77
C LEU A 21 8.50 -14.03 -20.38
N PRO A 22 9.46 -13.49 -19.61
CA PRO A 22 10.84 -13.25 -20.08
C PRO A 22 11.71 -14.51 -20.03
N PHE A 23 11.13 -15.68 -20.32
CA PHE A 23 11.80 -16.98 -20.32
C PHE A 23 11.87 -17.52 -21.74
N LYS A 24 12.90 -18.34 -22.01
CA LYS A 24 13.06 -18.92 -23.35
C LYS A 24 12.17 -20.15 -23.52
N PRO A 25 11.77 -20.50 -24.76
CA PRO A 25 11.09 -21.76 -25.02
C PRO A 25 11.90 -22.95 -24.49
N GLY A 26 11.25 -23.84 -23.74
CA GLY A 26 11.87 -25.04 -23.15
C GLY A 26 12.52 -24.83 -21.78
N GLU A 27 12.52 -23.62 -21.24
CA GLU A 27 13.01 -23.35 -19.89
C GLU A 27 12.01 -23.83 -18.83
N GLN A 28 12.49 -24.61 -17.86
CA GLN A 28 11.68 -25.06 -16.73
C GLN A 28 11.56 -23.92 -15.71
N VAL A 29 10.33 -23.56 -15.37
CA VAL A 29 10.04 -22.49 -14.41
C VAL A 29 9.16 -23.01 -13.28
N GLU A 30 9.36 -22.46 -12.08
CA GLU A 30 8.47 -22.68 -10.95
C GLU A 30 7.39 -21.59 -10.93
N VAL A 31 6.14 -21.97 -10.72
CA VAL A 31 5.00 -21.04 -10.67
C VAL A 31 4.41 -21.04 -9.26
N THR A 32 4.41 -19.87 -8.62
CA THR A 32 3.75 -19.67 -7.32
C THR A 32 2.53 -18.78 -7.50
N ILE A 33 1.34 -19.28 -7.15
CA ILE A 33 0.09 -18.53 -7.21
C ILE A 33 -0.24 -18.07 -5.80
N LYS A 34 -0.40 -16.76 -5.61
CA LYS A 34 -0.85 -16.16 -4.35
C LYS A 34 -2.08 -15.31 -4.62
N GLN A 35 -3.16 -15.54 -3.89
CA GLN A 35 -4.31 -14.65 -3.91
C GLN A 35 -3.85 -13.25 -3.48
N LEU A 36 -4.10 -12.26 -4.33
CA LEU A 36 -3.88 -10.88 -3.95
C LEU A 36 -5.03 -10.49 -3.04
N GLU A 37 -4.74 -10.28 -1.75
CA GLU A 37 -5.67 -9.56 -0.89
C GLU A 37 -5.89 -8.19 -1.54
N GLU A 38 -7.15 -7.80 -1.68
CA GLU A 38 -7.51 -6.45 -2.10
C GLU A 38 -6.71 -5.51 -1.20
N ILE A 39 -5.73 -4.81 -1.77
CA ILE A 39 -5.12 -3.70 -1.07
C ILE A 39 -6.30 -2.74 -0.97
N GLN A 40 -7.01 -2.78 0.16
CA GLN A 40 -7.91 -1.70 0.54
C GLN A 40 -7.12 -0.45 0.21
N GLU A 41 -7.62 0.35 -0.74
CA GLU A 41 -6.98 1.60 -1.16
C GLU A 41 -6.34 2.19 0.08
N GLU A 42 -5.00 2.29 0.10
CA GLU A 42 -4.26 2.68 1.29
C GLU A 42 -4.97 3.89 1.86
N LYS A 43 -5.77 3.69 2.92
CA LYS A 43 -6.59 4.76 3.53
C LYS A 43 -5.62 5.89 3.70
N GLU A 44 -5.82 6.96 2.94
CA GLU A 44 -4.80 7.94 2.56
C GLU A 44 -3.73 8.02 3.65
N ARG A 45 -2.65 7.22 3.53
CA ARG A 45 -1.83 6.81 4.70
C ARG A 45 -1.20 8.00 5.42
N TYR A 46 -1.18 9.13 4.71
CA TYR A 46 -0.75 10.42 5.17
C TYR A 46 -1.70 11.50 4.62
N PRO A 47 -2.84 11.77 5.27
CA PRO A 47 -3.86 12.69 4.74
C PRO A 47 -3.38 14.14 4.66
N LEU A 48 -2.30 14.46 5.37
CA LEU A 48 -1.66 15.78 5.39
C LEU A 48 -0.43 15.89 4.46
N ARG A 49 -0.03 14.81 3.78
CA ARG A 49 1.14 14.84 2.89
C ARG A 49 0.88 15.80 1.72
N GLY A 50 1.76 16.78 1.52
CA GLY A 50 1.64 17.76 0.44
C GLY A 50 0.66 18.91 0.72
N LYS A 51 -0.02 18.92 1.88
CA LYS A 51 -0.87 20.03 2.30
C LYS A 51 -0.07 20.95 3.22
N PRO A 52 0.19 22.21 2.84
CA PRO A 52 0.84 23.16 3.73
C PRO A 52 -0.11 23.49 4.90
N TYR A 53 0.39 23.36 6.12
CA TYR A 53 -0.33 23.77 7.32
C TYR A 53 0.52 24.77 8.10
N LYS A 54 -0.17 25.71 8.75
CA LYS A 54 0.45 26.77 9.55
C LYS A 54 -0.08 26.67 10.97
N TYR A 55 0.81 26.63 11.93
CA TYR A 55 0.46 26.88 13.32
C TYR A 55 0.42 28.39 13.52
N ASP A 56 -0.70 28.92 14.01
CA ASP A 56 -0.83 30.35 14.26
C ASP A 56 0.10 30.80 15.38
N ARG A 57 0.28 29.96 16.41
CA ARG A 57 1.12 30.24 17.58
C ARG A 57 1.79 28.95 18.11
N PRO A 58 2.82 28.43 17.41
CA PRO A 58 3.40 27.12 17.72
C PRO A 58 4.15 27.05 19.05
N PHE A 59 4.51 28.19 19.63
CA PHE A 59 5.30 28.29 20.87
C PHE A 59 4.53 28.95 22.02
N ASP A 60 3.27 29.33 21.80
CA ASP A 60 2.42 29.77 22.91
C ASP A 60 2.19 28.56 23.81
N GLY A 61 2.52 28.69 25.08
CA GLY A 61 2.17 27.69 26.07
C GLY A 61 0.66 27.51 26.09
N VAL A 62 0.19 26.28 26.22
CA VAL A 62 -1.22 26.02 26.52
C VAL A 62 -1.59 26.82 27.78
N ALA A 63 -2.77 27.43 27.80
CA ALA A 63 -3.21 28.24 28.93
C ALA A 63 -3.15 27.40 30.21
N LEU A 64 -2.76 27.99 31.34
CA LEU A 64 -2.71 27.27 32.62
C LEU A 64 -4.08 26.68 32.99
N ASP A 65 -5.18 27.36 32.63
CA ASP A 65 -6.57 26.91 32.76
C ASP A 65 -6.95 25.71 31.86
N ASP A 66 -6.19 25.43 30.80
CA ASP A 66 -6.42 24.27 29.90
C ASP A 66 -5.86 22.96 30.49
N TRP A 67 -5.00 23.07 31.49
CA TRP A 67 -4.67 21.93 32.34
C TRP A 67 -5.82 21.77 33.33
N GLY A 68 -6.60 20.71 33.18
CA GLY A 68 -7.63 20.32 34.15
C GLY A 68 -7.00 19.90 35.48
N ILE A 69 -6.40 20.83 36.21
CA ILE A 69 -5.87 20.60 37.55
C ILE A 69 -7.08 20.45 38.46
N GLN A 70 -7.45 19.20 38.76
CA GLN A 70 -8.30 18.90 39.91
C GLN A 70 -7.43 18.95 41.16
N GLU A 71 -7.69 19.91 42.03
CA GLU A 71 -7.27 19.91 43.44
C GLU A 71 -8.32 19.19 44.29
#